data_AF-G3AQE6-F1
#
_entry.id   AF-G3AQE6-F1
#
_cell.length_a   1.000
_cell.length_b   1.000
_cell.length_c   1.000
_cell.angle_alpha   90.00
_cell.angle_beta   90.00
_cell.angle_gamma   90.00
#
_symmetry.space_group_name_H-M   'P 1'
#
loop_
_entity.id
_entity.type
_entity.pdbx_description
1 polymer ?
#
loop_
_entity_poly.entity_id
_entity_poly.type
_entity_poly.pdbx_seq_one_letter_code
_entity_poly.pdbx_strand_id
1 'polypeptide(L)'
;MNNYRPHVSYNNPTILIPLRLDELLRSDNSKKSHFISLGEDFVRLSSYQRFRELLSFGGGTLIKTVVFDLSTFLKREQNNTDSHTYAEFADFLTSNDKMFEREGGMTPSRRSIGLKNWVFMIIGYLLHSYSEKEAEKCLDQLIKIYLNSRNDNLFTASNHTTKDLTDARDKFMLDTFNQYVKKVPIRYKLLFGRNPYRHVSFHEGLDYKKVSLPELPRLRNRELLVKALMHKEFYRILLDPRHEFAQTMVAAGYDLNHKEYSIVRKQVSFLDGLGDLFLAHETSKVIYELYSDGLPLNNGSYRLLRTMLATNTFMTKLAIAYNLHVGLDDPIINERVANEWIPCIMFGKEMEKSNRVYEEEFLGDFFEAYVAALLIEQPDVAKSFIKDIYSRLLEVITETLPPELSYHNWSTNVLGRSIYPKSERVLI
;
A
#
# COMPACT_ATOMS: atom_id res chain seq x y z
N MET A 1 -35.14 2.42 -48.07
CA MET A 1 -35.39 1.75 -46.78
C MET A 1 -34.30 2.18 -45.81
N ASN A 2 -34.59 3.21 -45.01
CA ASN A 2 -33.67 3.71 -43.98
C ASN A 2 -33.92 2.91 -42.69
N ASN A 3 -32.98 2.04 -42.33
CA ASN A 3 -32.98 1.37 -41.04
C ASN A 3 -32.59 2.36 -39.95
N TYR A 4 -33.58 3.11 -39.47
CA TYR A 4 -33.49 3.86 -38.23
C TYR A 4 -33.41 2.84 -37.08
N ARG A 5 -32.20 2.55 -36.60
CA ARG A 5 -32.04 1.88 -35.30
C ARG A 5 -32.41 2.92 -34.24
N PRO A 6 -33.45 2.70 -33.41
CA PRO A 6 -33.69 3.59 -32.29
C PRO A 6 -32.43 3.56 -31.42
N HIS A 7 -31.86 4.75 -31.17
CA HIS A 7 -30.96 4.93 -30.05
C HIS A 7 -31.76 4.55 -28.81
N VAL A 8 -31.50 3.35 -28.28
CA VAL A 8 -31.93 2.99 -26.92
C VAL A 8 -31.27 4.01 -26.00
N SER A 9 -32.07 4.98 -25.56
CA SER A 9 -31.71 5.88 -24.47
C SER A 9 -31.58 5.02 -23.23
N TYR A 10 -30.36 4.61 -22.89
CA TYR A 10 -30.06 4.04 -21.59
C TYR A 10 -30.37 5.12 -20.56
N ASN A 11 -31.35 4.85 -19.67
CA ASN A 11 -31.64 5.69 -18.53
C ASN A 11 -30.45 5.63 -17.56
N ASN A 12 -29.40 6.40 -17.84
CA ASN A 12 -28.37 6.66 -16.85
C ASN A 12 -29.03 7.48 -15.73
N PRO A 13 -28.95 7.02 -14.47
CA PRO A 13 -29.50 7.76 -13.35
C PRO A 13 -28.88 9.16 -13.33
N THR A 14 -29.72 10.18 -13.12
CA THR A 14 -29.23 11.56 -12.99
C THR A 14 -28.58 11.69 -11.63
N ILE A 15 -27.25 11.61 -11.58
CA ILE A 15 -26.50 11.67 -10.34
C ILE A 15 -26.46 13.11 -9.84
N LEU A 16 -26.88 13.31 -8.59
CA LEU A 16 -26.80 14.60 -7.89
C LEU A 16 -25.42 14.73 -7.25
N ILE A 17 -24.76 15.87 -7.49
CA ILE A 17 -23.44 16.16 -6.91
C ILE A 17 -23.41 17.57 -6.30
N PRO A 18 -22.53 17.84 -5.34
CA PRO A 18 -22.29 19.19 -4.84
C PRO A 18 -21.95 20.16 -5.97
N LEU A 19 -22.48 21.39 -5.91
CA LEU A 19 -22.17 22.43 -6.90
C LEU A 19 -20.65 22.68 -7.02
N ARG A 20 -19.96 22.74 -5.87
CA ARG A 20 -18.50 22.89 -5.79
C ARG A 20 -17.75 21.77 -6.49
N LEU A 21 -18.22 20.53 -6.38
CA LEU A 21 -17.62 19.41 -7.10
C LEU A 21 -17.81 19.57 -8.61
N ASP A 22 -18.99 19.99 -9.09
CA ASP A 22 -19.20 20.24 -10.52
C ASP A 22 -18.30 21.38 -11.05
N GLU A 23 -18.15 22.47 -10.30
CA GLU A 23 -17.24 23.59 -10.62
C GLU A 23 -15.78 23.12 -10.70
N LEU A 24 -15.32 22.34 -9.72
CA LEU A 24 -13.98 21.77 -9.71
C LEU A 24 -13.74 20.88 -10.94
N LEU A 25 -14.70 20.03 -11.30
CA LEU A 25 -14.60 19.16 -12.47
C LEU A 25 -14.67 19.92 -13.80
N ARG A 26 -15.24 21.14 -13.83
CA ARG A 26 -15.25 22.01 -15.03
C ARG A 26 -13.90 22.70 -15.21
N SER A 27 -13.23 23.03 -14.11
CA SER A 27 -11.97 23.77 -14.13
C SER A 27 -10.79 22.98 -14.70
N ASP A 28 -10.71 21.66 -14.47
CA ASP A 28 -9.59 20.83 -14.95
C ASP A 28 -9.96 19.33 -15.02
N ASN A 29 -9.58 18.67 -16.12
CA ASN A 29 -9.74 17.23 -16.31
C ASN A 29 -8.78 16.40 -15.43
N SER A 30 -7.65 16.96 -14.97
CA SER A 30 -6.70 16.29 -14.08
C SER A 30 -7.30 16.00 -12.70
N LYS A 31 -8.11 16.94 -12.18
CA LYS A 31 -8.85 16.83 -10.89
C LYS A 31 -9.77 15.61 -10.87
N LYS A 32 -10.40 15.28 -12.00
CA LYS A 32 -11.22 14.07 -12.13
C LYS A 32 -10.39 12.82 -11.87
N SER A 33 -9.25 12.68 -12.54
CA SER A 33 -8.36 11.53 -12.37
C SER A 33 -7.82 11.45 -10.95
N HIS A 34 -7.53 12.60 -10.35
CA HIS A 34 -7.07 12.69 -8.97
C HIS A 34 -8.13 12.19 -7.97
N PHE A 35 -9.36 12.73 -7.98
CA PHE A 35 -10.40 12.32 -7.04
C PHE A 35 -10.74 10.83 -7.16
N ILE A 36 -10.75 10.30 -8.38
CA ILE A 36 -10.93 8.86 -8.61
C ILE A 36 -9.80 8.07 -7.93
N SER A 37 -8.55 8.46 -8.15
CA SER A 37 -7.39 7.79 -7.54
C SER A 37 -7.40 7.85 -6.02
N LEU A 38 -7.63 9.04 -5.44
CA LEU A 38 -7.67 9.23 -3.99
C LEU A 38 -8.78 8.39 -3.35
N GLY A 39 -9.98 8.42 -3.93
CA GLY A 39 -11.10 7.62 -3.43
C GLY A 39 -10.88 6.11 -3.58
N GLU A 40 -10.32 5.66 -4.70
CA GLU A 40 -9.99 4.24 -4.91
C GLU A 40 -8.95 3.74 -3.89
N ASP A 41 -7.88 4.51 -3.66
CA ASP A 41 -6.83 4.16 -2.70
C ASP A 41 -7.38 4.12 -1.27
N PHE A 42 -8.22 5.09 -0.89
CA PHE A 42 -8.89 5.11 0.42
C PHE A 42 -9.80 3.90 0.62
N VAL A 43 -10.64 3.57 -0.37
CA VAL A 43 -11.53 2.40 -0.29
C VAL A 43 -10.69 1.14 -0.08
N ARG A 44 -9.58 0.97 -0.81
CA ARG A 44 -8.70 -0.20 -0.66
C ARG A 44 -8.07 -0.26 0.73
N LEU A 45 -7.42 0.81 1.17
CA LEU A 45 -6.72 0.90 2.45
C LEU A 45 -7.68 0.64 3.62
N SER A 46 -8.76 1.41 3.68
CA SER A 46 -9.70 1.37 4.80
C SER A 46 -10.49 0.06 4.82
N SER A 47 -10.78 -0.54 3.66
CA SER A 47 -11.36 -1.89 3.62
C SER A 47 -10.38 -2.95 4.10
N TYR A 48 -9.10 -2.85 3.71
CA TYR A 48 -8.05 -3.78 4.16
C TYR A 48 -7.91 -3.77 5.69
N GLN A 49 -8.04 -2.58 6.31
CA GLN A 49 -8.06 -2.44 7.77
C GLN A 49 -9.32 -3.02 8.41
N ARG A 50 -10.51 -2.73 7.86
CA ARG A 50 -11.80 -3.20 8.41
C ARG A 50 -11.95 -4.72 8.34
N PHE A 51 -11.42 -5.34 7.28
CA PHE A 51 -11.43 -6.80 7.12
C PHE A 51 -10.24 -7.50 7.78
N ARG A 52 -9.50 -6.82 8.67
CA ARG A 52 -8.36 -7.41 9.41
C ARG A 52 -8.74 -8.68 10.16
N GLU A 53 -9.96 -8.79 10.67
CA GLU A 53 -10.44 -10.00 11.36
C GLU A 53 -10.44 -11.23 10.45
N LEU A 54 -10.54 -11.07 9.12
CA LEU A 54 -10.42 -12.19 8.18
C LEU A 54 -9.01 -12.81 8.14
N LEU A 55 -8.00 -12.16 8.74
CA LEU A 55 -6.68 -12.77 8.95
C LEU A 55 -6.78 -14.09 9.70
N SER A 56 -7.67 -14.20 10.69
CA SER A 56 -7.85 -15.41 11.50
C SER A 56 -8.67 -16.51 10.82
N PHE A 57 -9.13 -16.30 9.58
CA PHE A 57 -9.92 -17.29 8.82
C PHE A 57 -9.26 -17.69 7.49
N GLY A 58 -8.52 -16.77 6.84
CA GLY A 58 -7.86 -17.06 5.55
C GLY A 58 -6.48 -16.42 5.37
N GLY A 59 -6.02 -15.62 6.32
CA GLY A 59 -4.77 -14.85 6.22
C GLY A 59 -4.83 -13.67 5.23
N GLY A 60 -3.68 -13.06 4.98
CA GLY A 60 -3.58 -11.86 4.13
C GLY A 60 -4.09 -12.03 2.70
N THR A 61 -4.02 -13.24 2.13
CA THR A 61 -4.54 -13.54 0.78
C THR A 61 -6.05 -13.36 0.70
N LEU A 62 -6.81 -13.82 1.72
CA LEU A 62 -8.26 -13.67 1.73
C LEU A 62 -8.67 -12.20 1.80
N ILE A 63 -7.96 -11.40 2.61
CA ILE A 63 -8.19 -9.95 2.67
C ILE A 63 -7.87 -9.29 1.33
N LYS A 64 -6.71 -9.61 0.73
CA LYS A 64 -6.34 -9.10 -0.61
C LYS A 64 -7.43 -9.45 -1.63
N THR A 65 -7.97 -10.67 -1.58
CA THR A 65 -9.10 -11.10 -2.43
C THR A 65 -10.36 -10.29 -2.16
N VAL A 66 -10.80 -10.12 -0.91
CA VAL A 66 -12.01 -9.35 -0.57
C VAL A 66 -11.86 -7.88 -0.95
N VAL A 67 -10.70 -7.25 -0.70
CA VAL A 67 -10.43 -5.85 -1.06
C VAL A 67 -10.35 -5.65 -2.57
N PHE A 68 -9.70 -6.58 -3.28
CA PHE A 68 -9.68 -6.59 -4.74
C PHE A 68 -11.09 -6.82 -5.30
N ASP A 69 -11.84 -7.72 -4.70
CA ASP A 69 -13.18 -8.05 -5.11
C ASP A 69 -14.15 -6.90 -4.86
N LEU A 70 -14.06 -6.17 -3.74
CA LEU A 70 -14.79 -4.92 -3.51
C LEU A 70 -14.45 -3.85 -4.56
N SER A 71 -13.16 -3.70 -4.89
CA SER A 71 -12.69 -2.73 -5.90
C SER A 71 -13.14 -3.09 -7.32
N THR A 72 -13.23 -4.37 -7.63
CA THR A 72 -13.65 -4.89 -8.94
C THR A 72 -15.15 -5.13 -9.02
N PHE A 73 -15.85 -5.27 -7.90
CA PHE A 73 -17.30 -5.40 -7.79
C PHE A 73 -17.98 -4.18 -8.40
N LEU A 74 -17.53 -2.97 -8.03
CA LEU A 74 -17.99 -1.73 -8.65
C LEU A 74 -17.80 -1.72 -10.18
N LYS A 75 -16.74 -2.37 -10.70
CA LYS A 75 -16.48 -2.49 -12.13
C LYS A 75 -17.39 -3.52 -12.81
N ARG A 76 -17.72 -4.63 -12.13
CA ARG A 76 -18.61 -5.69 -12.64
C ARG A 76 -20.06 -5.21 -12.70
N GLU A 77 -20.52 -4.58 -11.62
CA GLU A 77 -21.88 -4.05 -11.50
C GLU A 77 -22.14 -2.85 -12.41
N GLN A 78 -21.10 -2.12 -12.83
CA GLN A 78 -21.22 -1.03 -13.82
C GLN A 78 -21.81 -1.50 -15.16
N ASN A 79 -21.66 -2.78 -15.52
CA ASN A 79 -22.12 -3.31 -16.81
C ASN A 79 -23.53 -3.92 -16.76
N ASN A 80 -24.18 -3.95 -15.59
CA ASN A 80 -25.51 -4.51 -15.42
C ASN A 80 -26.45 -3.44 -14.83
N THR A 81 -26.93 -2.54 -15.67
CA THR A 81 -27.80 -1.42 -15.25
C THR A 81 -29.14 -1.85 -14.66
N ASP A 82 -29.55 -3.10 -14.92
CA ASP A 82 -30.79 -3.67 -14.40
C ASP A 82 -30.57 -4.40 -13.07
N SER A 83 -29.33 -4.42 -12.53
CA SER A 83 -29.04 -5.05 -11.26
C SER A 83 -29.58 -4.22 -10.09
N HIS A 84 -30.12 -4.89 -9.09
CA HIS A 84 -30.54 -4.26 -7.83
C HIS A 84 -29.37 -3.48 -7.18
N THR A 85 -28.16 -4.02 -7.28
CA THR A 85 -26.94 -3.35 -6.78
C THR A 85 -26.64 -2.05 -7.52
N TYR A 86 -26.83 -2.01 -8.84
CA TYR A 86 -26.66 -0.79 -9.63
C TYR A 86 -27.65 0.29 -9.18
N ALA A 87 -28.91 -0.10 -8.93
CA ALA A 87 -29.91 0.79 -8.36
C ALA A 87 -29.53 1.28 -6.96
N GLU A 88 -29.09 0.40 -6.06
CA GLU A 88 -28.61 0.78 -4.71
C GLU A 88 -27.42 1.76 -4.77
N PHE A 89 -26.50 1.59 -5.71
CA PHE A 89 -25.40 2.53 -5.91
C PHE A 89 -25.86 3.87 -6.48
N ALA A 90 -26.79 3.86 -7.44
CA ALA A 90 -27.36 5.08 -7.98
C ALA A 90 -28.11 5.85 -6.89
N ASP A 91 -28.93 5.16 -6.11
CA ASP A 91 -29.69 5.70 -4.98
C ASP A 91 -28.78 6.20 -3.86
N PHE A 92 -27.69 5.48 -3.56
CA PHE A 92 -26.66 5.95 -2.66
C PHE A 92 -26.08 7.29 -3.13
N LEU A 93 -25.73 7.42 -4.41
CA LEU A 93 -25.14 8.64 -4.95
C LEU A 93 -26.15 9.81 -5.01
N THR A 94 -27.44 9.53 -5.19
CA THR A 94 -28.50 10.55 -5.31
C THR A 94 -29.16 10.93 -3.98
N SER A 95 -29.21 10.04 -2.99
CA SER A 95 -29.88 10.25 -1.69
C SER A 95 -28.95 10.81 -0.59
N ASN A 96 -27.83 11.39 -1.00
CA ASN A 96 -26.73 11.83 -0.13
C ASN A 96 -26.97 13.15 0.63
N ASP A 97 -28.23 13.53 0.86
CA ASP A 97 -28.58 14.79 1.55
C ASP A 97 -27.88 14.91 2.92
N LYS A 98 -27.66 13.79 3.62
CA LYS A 98 -26.94 13.76 4.91
C LYS A 98 -25.42 13.88 4.79
N MET A 99 -24.83 13.52 3.65
CA MET A 99 -23.37 13.61 3.43
C MET A 99 -22.93 15.01 3.04
N PHE A 100 -23.83 15.76 2.41
CA PHE A 100 -23.56 17.10 1.89
C PHE A 100 -24.43 18.17 2.55
N GLU A 101 -24.92 17.95 3.78
CA GLU A 101 -25.78 18.92 4.51
C GLU A 101 -25.15 20.33 4.60
N ARG A 102 -23.83 20.44 4.49
CA ARG A 102 -23.07 21.70 4.53
C ARG A 102 -22.89 22.37 3.18
N GLU A 103 -23.29 21.74 2.08
CA GLU A 103 -23.18 22.33 0.73
C GLU A 103 -24.35 23.28 0.46
N GLY A 104 -24.06 24.40 -0.19
CA GLY A 104 -25.08 25.41 -0.51
C GLY A 104 -26.06 25.00 -1.61
N GLY A 105 -25.91 23.80 -2.17
CA GLY A 105 -26.81 23.25 -3.19
C GLY A 105 -26.23 22.03 -3.91
N MET A 106 -27.13 21.14 -4.32
CA MET A 106 -26.85 19.97 -5.16
C MET A 106 -27.26 20.28 -6.61
N THR A 107 -26.49 19.79 -7.58
CA THR A 107 -26.78 19.93 -9.01
C THR A 107 -26.80 18.58 -9.70
N PRO A 108 -27.71 18.33 -10.67
CA PRO A 108 -27.64 17.16 -11.52
C PRO A 108 -26.40 17.23 -12.41
N SER A 109 -25.59 16.17 -12.39
CA SER A 109 -24.45 16.03 -13.26
C SER A 109 -24.88 15.63 -14.67
N ARG A 110 -24.43 16.38 -15.68
CA ARG A 110 -24.65 16.06 -17.10
C ARG A 110 -23.52 15.24 -17.72
N ARG A 111 -22.52 14.85 -16.93
CA ARG A 111 -21.30 14.20 -17.42
C ARG A 111 -21.53 12.70 -17.58
N SER A 112 -21.13 12.16 -18.74
CA SER A 112 -21.06 10.71 -18.96
C SER A 112 -19.85 10.13 -18.24
N ILE A 113 -20.04 9.80 -16.95
CA ILE A 113 -19.04 9.16 -16.09
C ILE A 113 -19.70 7.90 -15.52
N GLY A 114 -18.99 6.77 -15.61
CA GLY A 114 -19.48 5.50 -15.09
C GLY A 114 -19.68 5.52 -13.56
N LEU A 115 -20.67 4.77 -13.08
CA LEU A 115 -21.09 4.75 -11.68
C LEU A 115 -19.93 4.48 -10.70
N LYS A 116 -19.05 3.51 -11.01
CA LYS A 116 -17.81 3.24 -10.26
C LYS A 116 -16.98 4.51 -10.03
N ASN A 117 -16.76 5.27 -11.09
CA ASN A 117 -15.92 6.47 -11.03
C ASN A 117 -16.60 7.58 -10.24
N TRP A 118 -17.94 7.64 -10.23
CA TRP A 118 -18.68 8.56 -9.36
C TRP A 118 -18.52 8.21 -7.89
N VAL A 119 -18.64 6.93 -7.52
CA VAL A 119 -18.42 6.48 -6.13
C VAL A 119 -17.04 6.92 -5.64
N PHE A 120 -15.98 6.60 -6.40
CA PHE A 120 -14.63 6.99 -6.03
C PHE A 120 -14.41 8.50 -6.01
N MET A 121 -15.00 9.22 -6.96
CA MET A 121 -14.87 10.67 -7.02
C MET A 121 -15.56 11.37 -5.85
N ILE A 122 -16.71 10.88 -5.40
CA ILE A 122 -17.40 11.41 -4.22
C ILE A 122 -16.58 11.15 -2.96
N ILE A 123 -16.06 9.94 -2.77
CA ILE A 123 -15.18 9.62 -1.64
C ILE A 123 -13.93 10.51 -1.67
N GLY A 124 -13.29 10.66 -2.83
CA GLY A 124 -12.14 11.54 -3.02
C GLY A 124 -12.47 13.01 -2.73
N TYR A 125 -13.66 13.49 -3.12
CA TYR A 125 -14.11 14.84 -2.82
C TYR A 125 -14.34 15.06 -1.32
N LEU A 126 -14.86 14.06 -0.59
CA LEU A 126 -15.05 14.13 0.85
C LEU A 126 -13.71 14.16 1.60
N LEU A 127 -12.76 13.31 1.21
CA LEU A 127 -11.40 13.35 1.75
C LEU A 127 -10.70 14.70 1.53
N HIS A 128 -11.08 15.39 0.46
CA HIS A 128 -10.55 16.70 0.12
C HIS A 128 -11.23 17.84 0.91
N SER A 129 -12.56 17.90 0.90
CA SER A 129 -13.32 19.08 1.34
C SER A 129 -13.89 18.93 2.75
N TYR A 130 -13.82 17.72 3.32
CA TYR A 130 -14.40 17.33 4.60
C TYR A 130 -13.37 16.54 5.43
N SER A 131 -13.80 16.00 6.57
CA SER A 131 -12.95 15.14 7.38
C SER A 131 -12.96 13.70 6.86
N GLU A 132 -11.91 12.95 7.20
CA GLU A 132 -11.77 11.53 6.89
C GLU A 132 -12.98 10.70 7.41
N LYS A 133 -13.60 11.15 8.51
CA LYS A 133 -14.79 10.53 9.10
C LYS A 133 -16.01 10.55 8.18
N GLU A 134 -16.19 11.59 7.35
CA GLU A 134 -17.27 11.59 6.37
C GLU A 134 -17.02 10.56 5.27
N ALA A 135 -15.78 10.41 4.80
CA ALA A 135 -15.41 9.40 3.83
C ALA A 135 -15.54 7.97 4.39
N GLU A 136 -15.25 7.76 5.68
CA GLU A 136 -15.46 6.47 6.36
C GLU A 136 -16.94 6.04 6.37
N LYS A 137 -17.87 6.98 6.57
CA LYS A 137 -19.31 6.70 6.52
C LYS A 137 -19.75 6.28 5.11
N CYS A 138 -19.21 6.89 4.06
CA CYS A 138 -19.43 6.44 2.69
C CYS A 138 -18.95 5.01 2.49
N LEU A 139 -17.76 4.71 3.02
CA LEU A 139 -17.20 3.38 2.90
C LEU A 139 -18.04 2.33 3.64
N ASP A 140 -18.61 2.65 4.80
CA ASP A 140 -19.53 1.75 5.52
C ASP A 140 -20.73 1.38 4.64
N GLN A 141 -21.32 2.36 3.97
CA GLN A 141 -22.46 2.15 3.09
C GLN A 141 -22.08 1.34 1.85
N LEU A 142 -20.92 1.63 1.24
CA LEU A 142 -20.35 0.85 0.13
C LEU A 142 -20.11 -0.61 0.51
N ILE A 143 -19.50 -0.86 1.68
CA ILE A 143 -19.26 -2.21 2.19
C ILE A 143 -20.59 -2.92 2.46
N LYS A 144 -21.58 -2.24 3.03
CA LYS A 144 -22.91 -2.81 3.26
C LYS A 144 -23.58 -3.26 1.96
N ILE A 145 -23.59 -2.42 0.93
CA ILE A 145 -24.12 -2.75 -0.40
C ILE A 145 -23.39 -3.98 -0.97
N TYR A 146 -22.06 -3.98 -0.89
CA TYR A 146 -21.25 -5.11 -1.32
C TYR A 146 -21.59 -6.41 -0.58
N LEU A 147 -21.64 -6.40 0.75
CA LEU A 147 -21.95 -7.60 1.54
C LEU A 147 -23.36 -8.11 1.24
N ASN A 148 -24.36 -7.22 1.14
CA ASN A 148 -25.73 -7.58 0.81
C ASN A 148 -25.85 -8.24 -0.57
N SER A 149 -25.12 -7.74 -1.58
CA SER A 149 -25.10 -8.31 -2.92
C SER A 149 -24.42 -9.68 -2.99
N ARG A 150 -23.59 -10.01 -1.98
CA ARG A 150 -22.76 -11.22 -1.92
C ARG A 150 -23.29 -12.29 -0.97
N ASN A 151 -24.48 -12.09 -0.41
CA ASN A 151 -25.07 -12.94 0.65
C ASN A 151 -25.05 -14.46 0.35
N ASP A 152 -24.92 -14.89 -0.91
CA ASP A 152 -24.85 -16.32 -1.27
C ASP A 152 -23.46 -16.86 -1.66
N ASN A 153 -22.41 -16.03 -1.88
CA ASN A 153 -21.20 -16.46 -2.62
C ASN A 153 -19.83 -16.24 -1.97
N LEU A 154 -19.68 -15.37 -0.95
CA LEU A 154 -18.34 -15.12 -0.37
C LEU A 154 -17.82 -16.28 0.51
N PHE A 155 -18.72 -17.07 1.11
CA PHE A 155 -18.37 -18.20 1.98
C PHE A 155 -18.54 -19.57 1.31
N THR A 156 -19.18 -19.63 0.14
CA THR A 156 -19.44 -20.86 -0.63
C THR A 156 -18.45 -21.05 -1.78
N ALA A 157 -17.85 -19.97 -2.32
CA ALA A 157 -16.85 -20.06 -3.38
C ALA A 157 -15.47 -20.55 -2.89
N SER A 158 -15.26 -20.66 -1.58
CA SER A 158 -14.09 -21.34 -1.01
C SER A 158 -14.37 -22.84 -0.84
N ASN A 159 -14.42 -23.57 -1.96
CA ASN A 159 -14.11 -25.01 -1.97
C ASN A 159 -12.65 -25.30 -1.57
N HIS A 160 -11.85 -24.26 -1.31
CA HIS A 160 -10.75 -24.35 -0.37
C HIS A 160 -11.31 -24.29 1.03
N THR A 161 -11.46 -25.45 1.66
CA THR A 161 -11.52 -25.63 3.12
C THR A 161 -11.12 -24.35 3.85
N THR A 162 -12.11 -23.57 4.28
CA THR A 162 -11.97 -22.67 5.42
C THR A 162 -11.67 -23.57 6.61
N LYS A 163 -10.43 -24.05 6.67
CA LYS A 163 -9.86 -24.61 7.88
C LYS A 163 -10.00 -23.49 8.87
N ASP A 164 -10.97 -23.61 9.78
CA ASP A 164 -10.87 -22.94 11.06
C ASP A 164 -9.42 -23.09 11.51
N LEU A 165 -8.76 -21.98 11.78
CA LEU A 165 -7.35 -21.92 12.22
C LEU A 165 -7.20 -22.46 13.66
N THR A 166 -8.02 -23.44 14.03
CA THR A 166 -8.14 -24.11 15.32
C THR A 166 -7.58 -25.54 15.29
N ASP A 167 -6.83 -25.92 14.26
CA ASP A 167 -6.03 -27.16 14.31
C ASP A 167 -4.99 -27.00 15.44
N ALA A 168 -4.87 -28.03 16.30
CA ALA A 168 -3.92 -28.03 17.41
C ALA A 168 -2.48 -27.78 16.94
N ARG A 169 -2.16 -28.23 15.72
CA ARG A 169 -0.87 -27.97 15.08
C ARG A 169 -0.67 -26.48 14.76
N ASP A 170 -1.65 -25.84 14.12
CA ASP A 170 -1.59 -24.42 13.76
C ASP A 170 -1.45 -23.54 15.00
N LYS A 171 -2.19 -23.87 16.06
CA LYS A 171 -2.07 -23.21 17.35
C LYS A 171 -0.66 -23.35 17.94
N PHE A 172 -0.10 -24.56 17.96
CA PHE A 172 1.25 -24.79 18.46
C PHE A 172 2.33 -24.04 17.66
N MET A 173 2.21 -24.04 16.32
CA MET A 173 3.11 -23.30 15.43
C MET A 173 3.05 -21.80 15.71
N LEU A 174 1.84 -21.24 15.84
CA LEU A 174 1.64 -19.82 16.17
C LEU A 174 2.14 -19.47 17.57
N ASP A 175 1.90 -20.31 18.57
CA ASP A 175 2.37 -20.09 19.94
C ASP A 175 3.90 -20.07 19.98
N THR A 176 4.56 -21.00 19.28
CA THR A 176 6.02 -21.03 19.17
C THR A 176 6.55 -19.82 18.42
N PHE A 177 5.89 -19.41 17.33
CA PHE A 177 6.24 -18.20 16.59
C PHE A 177 6.11 -16.95 17.47
N ASN A 178 5.02 -16.85 18.24
CA ASN A 178 4.80 -15.73 19.16
C ASN A 178 5.84 -15.70 20.29
N GLN A 179 6.31 -16.87 20.77
CA GLN A 179 7.43 -16.93 21.72
C GLN A 179 8.72 -16.38 21.11
N TYR A 180 9.04 -16.75 19.86
CA TYR A 180 10.17 -16.17 19.14
C TYR A 180 10.01 -14.64 19.03
N VAL A 181 8.85 -14.17 18.58
CA VAL A 181 8.55 -12.73 18.44
C VAL A 181 8.78 -12.00 19.77
N LYS A 182 8.40 -12.58 20.91
CA LYS A 182 8.59 -11.99 22.25
C LYS A 182 10.04 -11.96 22.72
N LYS A 183 10.89 -12.88 22.26
CA LYS A 183 12.26 -13.05 22.75
C LYS A 183 13.32 -12.37 21.87
N VAL A 184 13.17 -12.39 20.54
CA VAL A 184 14.22 -11.95 19.60
C VAL A 184 14.72 -10.53 19.90
N PRO A 185 16.02 -10.30 20.15
CA PRO A 185 16.49 -8.96 20.48
C PRO A 185 16.40 -8.00 19.28
N ILE A 186 16.26 -6.71 19.57
CA ILE A 186 16.12 -5.66 18.56
C ILE A 186 17.31 -4.71 18.70
N ARG A 187 17.93 -4.34 17.57
CA ARG A 187 19.05 -3.40 17.52
C ARG A 187 18.58 -1.95 17.64
N TYR A 188 18.03 -1.57 18.80
CA TYR A 188 17.44 -0.25 19.04
C TYR A 188 18.38 0.92 18.73
N LYS A 189 19.68 0.80 19.05
CA LYS A 189 20.67 1.84 18.76
C LYS A 189 20.89 2.02 17.25
N LEU A 190 20.78 0.95 16.47
CA LEU A 190 20.92 0.98 15.01
C LEU A 190 19.71 1.65 14.33
N LEU A 191 18.50 1.31 14.81
CA LEU A 191 17.25 1.84 14.27
C LEU A 191 16.99 3.30 14.71
N PHE A 192 17.15 3.58 16.01
CA PHE A 192 16.68 4.82 16.65
C PHE A 192 17.76 5.62 17.36
N GLY A 193 19.04 5.26 17.19
CA GLY A 193 20.14 6.11 17.60
C GLY A 193 20.19 7.37 16.73
N ARG A 194 20.68 8.48 17.31
CA ARG A 194 20.91 9.71 16.54
C ARG A 194 21.91 9.43 15.42
N ASN A 195 21.48 9.57 14.18
CA ASN A 195 22.33 9.49 13.01
C ASN A 195 22.10 10.73 12.14
N PRO A 196 22.92 11.80 12.30
CA PRO A 196 22.76 13.03 11.54
C PRO A 196 23.08 12.84 10.05
N TYR A 197 23.62 11.69 9.65
CA TYR A 197 23.98 11.37 8.28
C TYR A 197 22.96 10.47 7.58
N ARG A 198 21.75 10.30 8.11
CA ARG A 198 20.73 9.48 7.45
C ARG A 198 20.15 10.22 6.24
N HIS A 199 20.49 9.77 5.04
CA HIS A 199 20.07 10.41 3.80
C HIS A 199 19.82 9.40 2.68
N VAL A 200 19.06 9.83 1.68
CA VAL A 200 18.97 9.17 0.37
C VAL A 200 19.77 9.99 -0.63
N SER A 201 20.72 9.36 -1.33
CA SER A 201 21.48 10.01 -2.40
C SER A 201 20.86 9.74 -3.77
N PHE A 202 20.88 10.77 -4.61
CA PHE A 202 20.63 10.67 -6.04
C PHE A 202 21.90 10.29 -6.81
N HIS A 203 21.74 9.92 -8.08
CA HIS A 203 22.83 9.48 -8.97
C HIS A 203 23.91 10.55 -9.15
N GLU A 204 25.11 10.10 -9.51
CA GLU A 204 26.32 10.89 -9.78
C GLU A 204 26.14 12.03 -10.80
N GLY A 205 25.17 11.94 -11.72
CA GLY A 205 24.88 12.98 -12.71
C GLY A 205 24.08 14.17 -12.17
N LEU A 206 23.73 14.15 -10.87
CA LEU A 206 23.01 15.20 -10.15
C LEU A 206 23.82 15.64 -8.90
N ASP A 207 25.15 15.65 -9.01
CA ASP A 207 26.10 16.04 -7.95
C ASP A 207 25.90 15.33 -6.60
N TYR A 208 25.39 14.09 -6.61
CA TYR A 208 25.05 13.33 -5.40
C TYR A 208 24.19 14.12 -4.41
N LYS A 209 23.23 14.93 -4.89
CA LYS A 209 22.29 15.61 -3.99
C LYS A 209 21.69 14.61 -2.98
N LYS A 210 21.59 15.06 -1.73
CA LYS A 210 21.17 14.25 -0.59
C LYS A 210 19.82 14.73 -0.08
N VAL A 211 18.87 13.82 0.04
CA VAL A 211 17.63 14.05 0.79
C VAL A 211 17.88 13.63 2.23
N SER A 212 18.00 14.58 3.14
CA SER A 212 18.12 14.29 4.57
C SER A 212 16.81 13.71 5.08
N LEU A 213 16.86 12.54 5.68
CA LEU A 213 15.66 11.85 6.16
C LEU A 213 15.29 12.28 7.59
N PRO A 214 14.00 12.33 7.94
CA PRO A 214 13.58 12.48 9.34
C PRO A 214 14.03 11.30 10.21
N GLU A 215 13.95 11.48 11.53
CA GLU A 215 14.16 10.36 12.46
C GLU A 215 13.06 9.30 12.28
N LEU A 216 13.43 8.02 12.40
CA LEU A 216 12.47 6.91 12.33
C LEU A 216 11.56 6.95 13.57
N PRO A 217 10.23 7.13 13.42
CA PRO A 217 9.33 7.18 14.57
C PRO A 217 9.33 5.84 15.30
N ARG A 218 9.41 5.87 16.63
CA ARG A 218 9.47 4.65 17.45
C ARG A 218 8.11 4.00 17.61
N LEU A 219 8.04 2.70 17.30
CA LEU A 219 6.94 1.82 17.70
C LEU A 219 7.06 1.46 19.18
N ARG A 220 5.96 1.60 19.93
CA ARG A 220 5.90 1.32 21.38
C ARG A 220 5.65 -0.16 21.64
N ASN A 221 4.82 -0.79 20.81
CA ASN A 221 4.49 -2.19 20.84
C ASN A 221 5.63 -3.00 20.23
N ARG A 222 6.35 -3.71 21.11
CA ARG A 222 7.50 -4.53 20.75
C ARG A 222 7.14 -5.66 19.78
N GLU A 223 6.01 -6.34 19.98
CA GLU A 223 5.60 -7.45 19.10
C GLU A 223 5.30 -6.95 17.68
N LEU A 224 4.64 -5.78 17.59
CA LEU A 224 4.37 -5.13 16.31
C LEU A 224 5.66 -4.66 15.62
N LEU A 225 6.60 -4.10 16.38
CA LEU A 225 7.93 -3.72 15.88
C LEU A 225 8.68 -4.93 15.35
N VAL A 226 8.72 -6.06 16.08
CA VAL A 226 9.38 -7.27 15.59
C VAL A 226 8.73 -7.74 14.30
N LYS A 227 7.40 -7.84 14.25
CA LYS A 227 6.69 -8.25 13.02
C LYS A 227 6.97 -7.31 11.84
N ALA A 228 7.11 -6.01 12.09
CA ALA A 228 7.47 -5.02 11.08
C ALA A 228 8.92 -5.14 10.56
N LEU A 229 9.80 -5.74 11.35
CA LEU A 229 11.19 -6.04 11.00
C LEU A 229 11.36 -7.48 10.48
N MET A 230 10.27 -8.19 10.20
CA MET A 230 10.28 -9.52 9.61
C MET A 230 9.76 -9.47 8.18
N HIS A 231 10.52 -10.04 7.25
CA HIS A 231 10.02 -10.25 5.89
C HIS A 231 9.14 -11.51 5.82
N LYS A 232 8.15 -11.54 4.92
CA LYS A 232 7.24 -12.69 4.73
C LYS A 232 7.96 -14.01 4.48
N GLU A 233 9.18 -13.98 3.92
CA GLU A 233 10.01 -15.16 3.65
C GLU A 233 10.76 -15.69 4.89
N PHE A 234 10.77 -14.97 6.02
CA PHE A 234 11.45 -15.41 7.24
C PHE A 234 10.88 -16.71 7.79
N TYR A 235 9.62 -17.05 7.47
CA TYR A 235 9.06 -18.36 7.83
C TYR A 235 9.87 -19.55 7.31
N ARG A 236 10.62 -19.40 6.20
CA ARG A 236 11.56 -20.43 5.70
C ARG A 236 12.87 -20.43 6.46
N ILE A 237 13.32 -19.25 6.90
CA ILE A 237 14.57 -19.08 7.62
C ILE A 237 14.46 -19.62 9.05
N LEU A 238 13.31 -19.42 9.69
CA LEU A 238 12.99 -19.98 11.02
C LEU A 238 13.06 -21.51 11.07
N LEU A 239 12.97 -22.18 9.91
CA LEU A 239 13.07 -23.63 9.75
C LEU A 239 14.52 -24.11 9.55
N ASP A 240 15.53 -23.23 9.62
CA ASP A 240 16.93 -23.64 9.68
C ASP A 240 17.15 -24.52 10.93
N PRO A 241 17.74 -25.73 10.80
CA PRO A 241 17.93 -26.64 11.94
C PRO A 241 18.71 -26.06 13.13
N ARG A 242 19.51 -25.00 12.88
CA ARG A 242 20.26 -24.28 13.93
C ARG A 242 19.37 -23.33 14.74
N HIS A 243 18.18 -22.99 14.26
CA HIS A 243 17.29 -22.00 14.86
C HIS A 243 16.36 -22.62 15.93
N GLU A 244 16.13 -21.92 17.06
CA GLU A 244 15.32 -22.40 18.20
C GLU A 244 13.90 -22.81 17.77
N PHE A 245 13.30 -22.08 16.83
CA PHE A 245 11.99 -22.39 16.27
C PHE A 245 11.97 -23.79 15.61
N ALA A 246 12.93 -24.10 14.74
CA ALA A 246 13.02 -25.39 14.06
C ALA A 246 13.25 -26.54 15.06
N GLN A 247 14.13 -26.33 16.03
CA GLN A 247 14.41 -27.31 17.08
C GLN A 247 13.16 -27.63 17.91
N THR A 248 12.36 -26.61 18.23
CA THR A 248 11.09 -26.78 18.95
C THR A 248 10.07 -27.55 18.12
N MET A 249 9.96 -27.28 16.81
CA MET A 249 9.08 -28.02 15.92
C MET A 249 9.45 -29.50 15.79
N VAL A 250 10.74 -29.79 15.62
CA VAL A 250 11.24 -31.18 15.53
C VAL A 250 11.04 -31.92 16.85
N ALA A 251 11.28 -31.27 18.00
CA ALA A 251 11.04 -31.86 19.32
C ALA A 251 9.56 -32.21 19.56
N ALA A 252 8.64 -31.46 18.95
CA ALA A 252 7.20 -31.73 18.96
C ALA A 252 6.75 -32.78 17.91
N GLY A 253 7.69 -33.33 17.13
CA GLY A 253 7.41 -34.35 16.11
C GLY A 253 6.95 -33.81 14.76
N TYR A 254 7.12 -32.52 14.49
CA TYR A 254 6.79 -31.92 13.19
C TYR A 254 7.99 -31.94 12.24
N ASP A 255 7.73 -32.16 10.94
CA ASP A 255 8.74 -31.98 9.90
C ASP A 255 9.01 -30.50 9.61
N LEU A 256 10.11 -30.21 8.92
CA LEU A 256 10.52 -28.85 8.55
C LEU A 256 10.14 -28.48 7.10
N ASN A 257 9.11 -29.12 6.54
CA ASN A 257 8.63 -28.77 5.21
C ASN A 257 7.96 -27.39 5.22
N HIS A 258 8.60 -26.41 4.59
CA HIS A 258 8.13 -25.03 4.55
C HIS A 258 6.67 -24.86 4.10
N LYS A 259 6.12 -25.77 3.28
CA LYS A 259 4.71 -25.69 2.83
C LYS A 259 3.72 -25.75 4.00
N GLU A 260 4.09 -26.41 5.10
CA GLU A 260 3.24 -26.62 6.26
C GLU A 260 3.21 -25.41 7.22
N TYR A 261 4.15 -24.48 7.07
CA TYR A 261 4.31 -23.30 7.93
C TYR A 261 3.75 -22.01 7.32
N SER A 262 2.86 -22.13 6.32
CA SER A 262 2.29 -20.98 5.60
C SER A 262 1.49 -20.02 6.50
N ILE A 263 1.02 -20.50 7.66
CA ILE A 263 0.33 -19.69 8.68
C ILE A 263 1.23 -18.59 9.24
N VAL A 264 2.53 -18.86 9.44
CA VAL A 264 3.51 -17.86 9.90
C VAL A 264 3.73 -16.81 8.83
N ARG A 265 3.86 -17.22 7.56
CA ARG A 265 3.95 -16.30 6.41
C ARG A 265 2.74 -15.35 6.37
N LYS A 266 1.53 -15.88 6.55
CA LYS A 266 0.28 -15.09 6.54
C LYS A 266 0.23 -14.05 7.68
N GLN A 267 0.79 -14.37 8.85
CA GLN A 267 0.85 -13.43 9.98
C GLN A 267 1.78 -12.25 9.71
N VAL A 268 2.89 -12.48 9.02
CA VAL A 268 3.89 -11.44 8.72
C VAL A 268 3.51 -10.62 7.49
N SER A 269 2.92 -11.25 6.47
CA SER A 269 2.58 -10.60 5.19
C SER A 269 1.37 -9.64 5.26
N PHE A 270 0.78 -9.43 6.43
CA PHE A 270 -0.31 -8.46 6.55
C PHE A 270 0.22 -7.03 6.53
N LEU A 271 1.36 -6.80 7.18
CA LEU A 271 1.95 -5.48 7.30
C LEU A 271 2.46 -4.98 5.95
N ASP A 272 3.05 -5.86 5.11
CA ASP A 272 3.47 -5.49 3.74
C ASP A 272 2.32 -4.89 2.95
N GLY A 273 1.20 -5.62 2.85
CA GLY A 273 0.06 -5.22 2.05
C GLY A 273 -0.66 -4.00 2.58
N LEU A 274 -0.72 -3.84 3.91
CA LEU A 274 -1.27 -2.62 4.50
C LEU A 274 -0.37 -1.40 4.22
N GLY A 275 0.95 -1.60 4.24
CA GLY A 275 1.95 -0.57 3.99
C GLY A 275 1.91 -0.05 2.57
N ASP A 276 1.89 -0.95 1.58
CA ASP A 276 1.73 -0.62 0.16
C ASP A 276 0.47 0.22 -0.08
N LEU A 277 -0.68 -0.22 0.44
CA LEU A 277 -1.94 0.51 0.32
C LEU A 277 -1.88 1.89 0.98
N PHE A 278 -1.23 1.99 2.14
CA PHE A 278 -1.07 3.25 2.85
C PHE A 278 -0.19 4.23 2.08
N LEU A 279 0.97 3.77 1.58
CA LEU A 279 1.88 4.60 0.81
C LEU A 279 1.25 5.05 -0.51
N ALA A 280 0.44 4.21 -1.16
CA ALA A 280 -0.33 4.59 -2.35
C ALA A 280 -1.33 5.70 -2.04
N HIS A 281 -2.07 5.60 -0.92
CA HIS A 281 -3.01 6.61 -0.46
C HIS A 281 -2.31 7.95 -0.16
N GLU A 282 -1.25 7.93 0.65
CA GLU A 282 -0.52 9.17 1.00
C GLU A 282 0.17 9.80 -0.22
N THR A 283 0.64 8.98 -1.16
CA THR A 283 1.17 9.47 -2.45
C THR A 283 0.13 10.26 -3.22
N SER A 284 -1.09 9.72 -3.37
CA SER A 284 -2.19 10.43 -4.01
C SER A 284 -2.49 11.76 -3.31
N LYS A 285 -2.51 11.76 -1.98
CA LYS A 285 -2.79 12.94 -1.16
C LYS A 285 -1.71 14.03 -1.31
N VAL A 286 -0.42 13.69 -1.23
CA VAL A 286 0.68 14.66 -1.35
C VAL A 286 0.74 15.27 -2.75
N ILE A 287 0.55 14.48 -3.81
CA ILE A 287 0.55 15.01 -5.18
C ILE A 287 -0.59 16.01 -5.39
N TYR A 288 -1.70 15.83 -4.69
CA TYR A 288 -2.80 16.79 -4.72
C TYR A 288 -2.46 18.10 -4.02
N GLU A 289 -1.87 18.04 -2.83
CA GLU A 289 -1.46 19.24 -2.11
C GLU A 289 -0.55 20.11 -2.99
N LEU A 290 0.39 19.49 -3.72
CA LEU A 290 1.21 20.18 -4.72
C LEU A 290 0.38 20.86 -5.82
N TYR A 291 -0.65 20.19 -6.33
CA TYR A 291 -1.54 20.77 -7.34
C TYR A 291 -2.31 21.97 -6.78
N SER A 292 -2.83 21.86 -5.55
CA SER A 292 -3.54 22.94 -4.86
C SER A 292 -2.65 24.15 -4.56
N ASP A 293 -1.35 23.93 -4.33
CA ASP A 293 -0.35 24.98 -4.11
C ASP A 293 0.09 25.68 -5.42
N GLY A 294 -0.54 25.33 -6.55
CA GLY A 294 -0.40 26.04 -7.82
C GLY A 294 0.57 25.40 -8.81
N LEU A 295 1.07 24.19 -8.57
CA LEU A 295 1.84 23.44 -9.57
C LEU A 295 0.91 22.86 -10.65
N PRO A 296 1.04 23.29 -11.92
CA PRO A 296 0.21 22.75 -12.99
C PRO A 296 0.63 21.32 -13.33
N LEU A 297 -0.01 20.33 -12.71
CA LEU A 297 0.22 18.91 -13.00
C LEU A 297 -0.77 18.41 -14.05
N ASN A 298 -0.26 18.06 -15.23
CA ASN A 298 -1.04 17.30 -16.19
C ASN A 298 -1.13 15.81 -15.78
N ASN A 299 -2.02 15.05 -16.43
CA ASN A 299 -2.21 13.61 -16.14
C ASN A 299 -0.93 12.77 -16.29
N GLY A 300 0.01 13.16 -17.16
CA GLY A 300 1.29 12.49 -17.33
C GLY A 300 2.20 12.70 -16.11
N SER A 301 2.37 13.97 -15.70
CA SER A 301 3.15 14.35 -14.52
C SER A 301 2.59 13.74 -13.24
N TYR A 302 1.26 13.70 -13.10
CA TYR A 302 0.60 13.02 -11.97
C TYR A 302 0.96 11.54 -11.88
N ARG A 303 0.80 10.80 -12.98
CA ARG A 303 1.11 9.36 -13.03
C ARG A 303 2.58 9.08 -12.76
N LEU A 304 3.43 9.95 -13.27
CA LEU A 304 4.85 9.87 -13.06
C LEU A 304 5.19 10.06 -11.57
N LEU A 305 4.81 11.17 -10.95
CA LEU A 305 5.04 11.43 -9.52
C LEU A 305 4.50 10.29 -8.66
N ARG A 306 3.31 9.79 -8.98
CA ARG A 306 2.72 8.64 -8.27
C ARG A 306 3.59 7.40 -8.37
N THR A 307 4.14 7.15 -9.55
CA THR A 307 5.07 6.03 -9.75
C THR A 307 6.37 6.27 -9.00
N MET A 308 6.91 7.50 -9.04
CA MET A 308 8.18 7.87 -8.41
C MET A 308 8.18 7.64 -6.90
N LEU A 309 7.17 8.21 -6.23
CA LEU A 309 7.02 8.19 -4.78
C LEU A 309 6.72 6.78 -4.24
N ALA A 310 6.13 5.91 -5.06
CA ALA A 310 5.77 4.54 -4.70
C ALA A 310 6.68 3.47 -5.35
N THR A 311 7.89 3.82 -5.81
CA THR A 311 8.80 2.82 -6.40
C THR A 311 9.47 1.92 -5.35
N ASN A 312 9.53 0.61 -5.62
CA ASN A 312 10.33 -0.34 -4.80
C ASN A 312 11.79 0.11 -4.66
N THR A 313 12.37 0.74 -5.69
CA THR A 313 13.72 1.31 -5.63
C THR A 313 13.83 2.39 -4.54
N PHE A 314 12.85 3.30 -4.43
CA PHE A 314 12.84 4.30 -3.37
C PHE A 314 12.62 3.67 -1.99
N MET A 315 11.64 2.75 -1.88
CA MET A 315 11.36 2.03 -0.63
C MET A 315 12.56 1.23 -0.14
N THR A 316 13.31 0.60 -1.06
CA THR A 316 14.58 -0.08 -0.77
C THR A 316 15.60 0.87 -0.16
N LYS A 317 15.80 2.05 -0.77
CA LYS A 317 16.74 3.04 -0.24
C LYS A 317 16.33 3.52 1.14
N LEU A 318 15.04 3.71 1.40
CA LEU A 318 14.54 4.04 2.74
C LEU A 318 14.81 2.89 3.73
N ALA A 319 14.47 1.65 3.37
CA ALA A 319 14.70 0.48 4.22
C ALA A 319 16.18 0.29 4.60
N ILE A 320 17.09 0.55 3.66
CA ILE A 320 18.55 0.54 3.89
C ILE A 320 18.95 1.71 4.79
N ALA A 321 18.54 2.94 4.47
CA ALA A 321 18.93 4.14 5.25
C ALA A 321 18.46 4.08 6.71
N TYR A 322 17.32 3.42 6.96
CA TYR A 322 16.78 3.18 8.28
C TYR A 322 17.27 1.87 8.94
N ASN A 323 18.08 1.06 8.24
CA ASN A 323 18.58 -0.25 8.69
C ASN A 323 17.47 -1.25 9.08
N LEU A 324 16.30 -1.19 8.43
CA LEU A 324 15.15 -2.03 8.81
C LEU A 324 15.42 -3.52 8.61
N HIS A 325 16.06 -3.87 7.49
CA HIS A 325 16.40 -5.25 7.10
C HIS A 325 17.38 -5.96 8.04
N VAL A 326 18.12 -5.21 8.87
CA VAL A 326 19.06 -5.73 9.89
C VAL A 326 18.67 -5.30 11.31
N GLY A 327 17.41 -4.89 11.50
CA GLY A 327 16.90 -4.39 12.77
C GLY A 327 16.74 -5.48 13.85
N LEU A 328 16.51 -6.73 13.44
CA LEU A 328 16.48 -7.88 14.34
C LEU A 328 17.89 -8.40 14.60
N ASP A 329 18.20 -8.65 15.87
CA ASP A 329 19.48 -9.23 16.28
C ASP A 329 19.40 -10.76 16.31
N ASP A 330 19.16 -11.35 15.14
CA ASP A 330 19.17 -12.79 14.94
C ASP A 330 20.30 -13.14 13.96
N PRO A 331 21.39 -13.79 14.42
CA PRO A 331 22.52 -14.12 13.55
C PRO A 331 22.17 -15.04 12.39
N ILE A 332 21.26 -16.01 12.59
CA ILE A 332 20.89 -16.98 11.55
C ILE A 332 20.05 -16.28 10.48
N ILE A 333 19.10 -15.44 10.90
CA ILE A 333 18.31 -14.63 9.96
C ILE A 333 19.21 -13.68 9.18
N ASN A 334 20.06 -12.92 9.86
CA ASN A 334 20.94 -11.96 9.22
C ASN A 334 21.92 -12.64 8.25
N GLU A 335 22.50 -13.77 8.62
CA GLU A 335 23.38 -14.58 7.75
C GLU A 335 22.62 -15.03 6.50
N ARG A 336 21.46 -15.67 6.68
CA ARG A 336 20.69 -16.23 5.56
C ARG A 336 20.15 -15.15 4.64
N VAL A 337 19.60 -14.07 5.17
CA VAL A 337 19.12 -12.91 4.39
C VAL A 337 20.25 -12.35 3.53
N ALA A 338 21.43 -12.10 4.13
CA ALA A 338 22.57 -11.58 3.40
C ALA A 338 23.06 -12.52 2.29
N ASN A 339 23.04 -13.83 2.51
CA ASN A 339 23.60 -14.80 1.56
C ASN A 339 22.63 -15.23 0.45
N GLU A 340 21.33 -15.26 0.73
CA GLU A 340 20.34 -15.87 -0.18
C GLU A 340 19.31 -14.90 -0.74
N TRP A 341 18.97 -13.80 -0.03
CA TRP A 341 17.92 -12.87 -0.46
C TRP A 341 18.43 -11.53 -0.97
N ILE A 342 19.49 -10.99 -0.37
CA ILE A 342 20.11 -9.73 -0.79
C ILE A 342 21.64 -9.83 -1.02
N PRO A 343 22.16 -10.94 -1.59
CA PRO A 343 23.60 -11.13 -1.73
C PRO A 343 24.27 -10.06 -2.57
N CYS A 344 23.56 -9.44 -3.52
CA CYS A 344 24.19 -8.47 -4.38
C CYS A 344 24.32 -7.14 -3.64
N ILE A 345 23.23 -6.62 -3.07
CA ILE A 345 23.26 -5.41 -2.25
C ILE A 345 24.27 -5.52 -1.09
N MET A 346 24.39 -6.69 -0.46
CA MET A 346 25.33 -6.89 0.65
C MET A 346 26.79 -7.06 0.23
N PHE A 347 27.07 -7.73 -0.89
CA PHE A 347 28.45 -8.12 -1.27
C PHE A 347 28.99 -7.46 -2.53
N GLY A 348 28.24 -6.55 -3.16
CA GLY A 348 28.74 -5.82 -4.32
C GLY A 348 28.80 -6.63 -5.62
N LYS A 349 28.04 -7.73 -5.72
CA LYS A 349 28.10 -8.62 -6.89
C LYS A 349 27.37 -8.03 -8.10
N GLU A 350 27.96 -8.20 -9.28
CA GLU A 350 27.39 -7.78 -10.57
C GLU A 350 26.15 -8.63 -10.90
N MET A 351 25.07 -7.99 -11.36
CA MET A 351 23.74 -8.62 -11.42
C MET A 351 23.10 -8.63 -12.80
N GLU A 352 22.45 -9.75 -13.11
CA GLU A 352 21.33 -9.79 -14.05
C GLU A 352 20.14 -8.96 -13.52
N LYS A 353 19.44 -8.29 -14.43
CA LYS A 353 18.34 -7.36 -14.10
C LYS A 353 17.21 -7.99 -13.29
N SER A 354 16.94 -9.28 -13.47
CA SER A 354 15.89 -10.05 -12.78
C SER A 354 16.14 -10.18 -11.28
N ASN A 355 17.35 -10.60 -10.89
CA ASN A 355 17.75 -10.75 -9.49
C ASN A 355 17.64 -9.43 -8.74
N ARG A 356 17.97 -8.34 -9.42
CA ARG A 356 17.92 -7.01 -8.83
C ARG A 356 16.51 -6.54 -8.48
N VAL A 357 15.56 -6.74 -9.39
CA VAL A 357 14.16 -6.38 -9.13
C VAL A 357 13.64 -7.15 -7.91
N TYR A 358 14.06 -8.41 -7.78
CA TYR A 358 13.73 -9.23 -6.61
C TYR A 358 14.33 -8.69 -5.31
N GLU A 359 15.63 -8.35 -5.27
CA GLU A 359 16.25 -7.79 -4.05
C GLU A 359 15.61 -6.45 -3.65
N GLU A 360 15.22 -5.61 -4.62
CA GLU A 360 14.52 -4.35 -4.37
C GLU A 360 13.09 -4.57 -3.83
N GLU A 361 12.36 -5.55 -4.35
CA GLU A 361 11.06 -5.92 -3.80
C GLU A 361 11.22 -6.43 -2.36
N PHE A 362 12.17 -7.33 -2.12
CA PHE A 362 12.44 -7.89 -0.80
C PHE A 362 12.78 -6.82 0.26
N LEU A 363 13.60 -5.82 -0.10
CA LEU A 363 13.96 -4.74 0.81
C LEU A 363 12.87 -3.70 0.97
N GLY A 364 12.15 -3.38 -0.10
CA GLY A 364 11.01 -2.45 -0.08
C GLY A 364 9.94 -2.87 0.92
N ASP A 365 9.62 -4.18 0.96
CA ASP A 365 8.64 -4.78 1.87
C ASP A 365 8.91 -4.44 3.36
N PHE A 366 10.17 -4.24 3.78
CA PHE A 366 10.49 -3.84 5.17
C PHE A 366 10.02 -2.42 5.49
N PHE A 367 10.19 -1.49 4.55
CA PHE A 367 9.74 -0.11 4.77
C PHE A 367 8.21 -0.06 4.81
N GLU A 368 7.55 -0.76 3.89
CA GLU A 368 6.10 -0.93 3.85
C GLU A 368 5.56 -1.51 5.16
N ALA A 369 6.14 -2.62 5.62
CA ALA A 369 5.74 -3.26 6.87
C ALA A 369 5.93 -2.34 8.09
N TYR A 370 7.01 -1.55 8.12
CA TYR A 370 7.26 -0.59 9.18
C TYR A 370 6.22 0.52 9.24
N VAL A 371 5.90 1.13 8.10
CA VAL A 371 4.92 2.21 8.05
C VAL A 371 3.51 1.71 8.32
N ALA A 372 3.19 0.48 7.94
CA ALA A 372 1.94 -0.19 8.29
C ALA A 372 1.80 -0.40 9.79
N ALA A 373 2.87 -0.87 10.44
CA ALA A 373 2.91 -1.00 11.89
C ALA A 373 2.73 0.36 12.57
N LEU A 374 3.39 1.41 12.06
CA LEU A 374 3.24 2.76 12.58
C LEU A 374 1.81 3.28 12.38
N LEU A 375 1.18 2.99 11.24
CA LEU A 375 -0.21 3.33 10.97
C LEU A 375 -1.17 2.65 11.95
N ILE A 376 -0.94 1.37 12.29
CA ILE A 376 -1.78 0.63 13.24
C ILE A 376 -1.68 1.24 14.65
N GLU A 377 -0.49 1.66 15.08
CA GLU A 377 -0.27 2.13 16.46
C GLU A 377 -0.46 3.64 16.63
N GLN A 378 0.04 4.43 15.68
CA GLN A 378 0.13 5.89 15.74
C GLN A 378 -0.19 6.51 14.35
N PRO A 379 -1.48 6.49 13.90
CA PRO A 379 -1.87 6.89 12.55
C PRO A 379 -1.38 8.29 12.13
N ASP A 380 -1.52 9.28 13.01
CA ASP A 380 -1.12 10.66 12.72
C ASP A 380 0.40 10.81 12.59
N VAL A 381 1.16 10.03 13.36
CA VAL A 381 2.62 9.98 13.27
C VAL A 381 3.05 9.32 11.95
N ALA A 382 2.36 8.27 11.52
CA ALA A 382 2.62 7.64 10.21
C ALA A 382 2.38 8.62 9.05
N LYS A 383 1.23 9.29 9.05
CA LYS A 383 0.84 10.29 8.03
C LYS A 383 1.85 11.43 7.97
N SER A 384 2.20 12.03 9.11
CA SER A 384 3.18 13.13 9.17
C SER A 384 4.59 12.71 8.77
N PHE A 385 5.04 11.51 9.17
CA PHE A 385 6.35 10.98 8.80
C PHE A 385 6.50 10.77 7.30
N ILE A 386 5.51 10.15 6.65
CA ILE A 386 5.53 9.94 5.20
C ILE A 386 5.44 11.26 4.44
N LYS A 387 4.58 12.18 4.90
CA LYS A 387 4.48 13.51 4.31
C LYS A 387 5.83 14.25 4.36
N ASP A 388 6.54 14.22 5.49
CA ASP A 388 7.87 14.84 5.61
C ASP A 388 8.89 14.22 4.65
N ILE A 389 8.94 12.88 4.53
CA ILE A 389 9.82 12.21 3.56
C ILE A 389 9.49 12.65 2.12
N TYR A 390 8.21 12.65 1.75
CA TYR A 390 7.78 12.99 0.39
C TYR A 390 8.02 14.47 0.08
N SER A 391 7.72 15.39 0.99
CA SER A 391 7.98 16.82 0.82
C SER A 391 9.46 17.09 0.56
N ARG A 392 10.37 16.55 1.38
CA ARG A 392 11.82 16.71 1.18
C ARG A 392 12.31 16.10 -0.14
N LEU A 393 11.72 14.99 -0.55
CA LEU A 393 12.04 14.38 -1.83
C LEU A 393 11.59 15.28 -3.00
N LEU A 394 10.35 15.76 -2.95
CA LEU A 394 9.74 16.61 -3.97
C LEU A 394 10.45 17.95 -4.11
N GLU A 395 10.92 18.55 -3.01
CA GLU A 395 11.78 19.75 -3.04
C GLU A 395 13.01 19.51 -3.93
N VAL A 396 13.74 18.41 -3.71
CA VAL A 396 14.93 18.13 -4.53
C VAL A 396 14.57 17.83 -5.99
N ILE A 397 13.48 17.12 -6.24
CA ILE A 397 12.99 16.83 -7.61
C ILE A 397 12.70 18.13 -8.36
N THR A 398 11.93 19.03 -7.74
CA THR A 398 11.46 20.26 -8.36
C THR A 398 12.56 21.28 -8.59
N GLU A 399 13.56 21.34 -7.70
CA GLU A 399 14.72 22.24 -7.88
C GLU A 399 15.71 21.77 -8.96
N THR A 400 15.85 20.45 -9.14
CA THR A 400 17.03 19.90 -9.82
C THR A 400 16.71 19.29 -11.18
N LEU A 401 15.48 18.87 -11.41
CA LEU A 401 15.14 18.07 -12.58
C LEU A 401 14.29 18.87 -13.58
N PRO A 402 14.53 18.70 -14.90
CA PRO A 402 13.72 19.36 -15.91
C PRO A 402 12.26 18.88 -15.82
N PRO A 403 11.29 19.72 -16.27
CA PRO A 403 9.87 19.38 -16.25
C PRO A 403 9.52 18.11 -17.03
N GLU A 404 10.37 17.68 -17.97
CA GLU A 404 10.23 16.43 -18.71
C GLU A 404 10.96 15.27 -18.01
N LEU A 405 10.35 14.72 -16.96
CA LEU A 405 10.78 13.44 -16.40
C LEU A 405 10.02 12.28 -17.04
N SER A 406 10.72 11.18 -17.32
CA SER A 406 10.12 9.88 -17.65
C SER A 406 10.39 8.89 -16.51
N TYR A 407 9.58 7.83 -16.40
CA TYR A 407 9.82 6.79 -15.38
C TYR A 407 11.21 6.15 -15.52
N HIS A 408 11.67 5.95 -16.76
CA HIS A 408 12.99 5.42 -17.03
C HIS A 408 14.09 6.36 -16.52
N ASN A 409 13.97 7.66 -16.80
CA ASN A 409 14.92 8.67 -16.32
C ASN A 409 14.90 8.77 -14.80
N TRP A 410 13.72 8.76 -14.17
CA TRP A 410 13.60 8.78 -12.72
C TRP A 410 14.29 7.61 -12.03
N SER A 411 13.90 6.41 -12.43
CA SER A 411 14.41 5.20 -11.81
C SER A 411 15.90 5.02 -12.11
N THR A 412 16.32 5.22 -13.36
CA THR A 412 17.68 4.90 -13.79
C THR A 412 18.68 6.01 -13.54
N ASN A 413 18.33 7.24 -13.91
CA ASN A 413 19.26 8.37 -13.98
C ASN A 413 19.16 9.29 -12.77
N VAL A 414 18.04 9.29 -12.04
CA VAL A 414 17.81 10.21 -10.93
C VAL A 414 18.00 9.52 -9.59
N LEU A 415 17.10 8.59 -9.21
CA LEU A 415 17.30 7.80 -8.00
C LEU A 415 18.54 6.92 -8.11
N GLY A 416 18.98 6.60 -9.32
CA GLY A 416 20.04 5.64 -9.53
C GLY A 416 19.51 4.26 -9.23
N ARG A 417 19.12 3.56 -10.30
CA ARG A 417 18.84 2.14 -10.20
C ARG A 417 20.14 1.40 -9.83
N SER A 418 21.28 1.83 -10.35
CA SER A 418 22.56 1.27 -9.92
C SER A 418 22.90 1.74 -8.51
N ILE A 419 22.85 0.83 -7.54
CA ILE A 419 23.47 1.03 -6.21
C ILE A 419 25.01 1.03 -6.34
N TYR A 420 25.54 0.64 -7.50
CA TYR A 420 26.95 0.72 -7.83
C TYR A 420 27.30 1.96 -8.66
N PRO A 421 28.41 2.66 -8.37
CA PRO A 421 29.10 3.40 -9.42
C PRO A 421 29.47 2.41 -10.54
N LYS A 422 29.44 2.84 -11.80
CA LYS A 422 30.06 2.07 -12.89
C LYS A 422 31.53 1.89 -12.54
N SER A 423 31.88 0.72 -12.02
CA SER A 423 33.24 0.24 -11.78
C SER A 423 34.27 1.34 -11.47
N GLU A 424 34.24 1.88 -10.26
CA GLU A 424 35.49 2.23 -9.60
C GLU A 424 35.63 1.33 -8.39
N ARG A 425 36.76 0.62 -8.37
CA ARG A 425 37.14 -0.32 -7.33
C ARG A 425 36.90 0.31 -5.96
N VAL A 426 35.92 -0.19 -5.23
CA VAL A 426 35.86 0.01 -3.78
C VAL A 426 36.97 -0.86 -3.20
N LEU A 427 38.13 -0.26 -2.99
CA LEU A 427 39.12 -0.78 -2.06
C LEU A 427 38.49 -0.74 -0.66
N ILE A 428 38.36 -1.92 -0.05
CA ILE A 428 38.12 -2.07 1.39
C ILE A 428 39.39 -1.63 2.13
#